data_AF-A0A968BY63-F1
#
_entry.id   AF-A0A968BY63-F1
#
_cell.length_a   1.000
_cell.length_b   1.000
_cell.length_c   1.000
_cell.angle_alpha   90.00
_cell.angle_beta   90.00
_cell.angle_gamma   90.00
#
_symmetry.space_group_name_H-M   'P 1'
#
loop_
_entity.id
_entity.type
_entity.pdbx_description
1 polymer ?
#
loop_
_entity_poly.entity_id
_entity_poly.type
_entity_poly.pdbx_seq_one_letter_code
_entity_poly.pdbx_strand_id
1 'polypeptide(L)' 'QPDLNYDNPAVQEEMLEVIRFWLGQGIDGFRVDAVPYLYEREGTNCENLPETHAYLKRMRAFVDQVAPGALLLSEAN' A
#
# COMPACT_ATOMS: atom_id res chain seq x y z
N GLN A 1 -15.08 6.88 3.47
CA GLN A 1 -14.82 6.78 2.02
C GLN A 1 -15.07 5.32 1.65
N PRO A 2 -15.41 4.96 0.39
CA PRO A 2 -15.51 3.54 0.04
C PRO A 2 -14.12 2.90 0.04
N ASP A 3 -13.99 1.74 0.68
CA ASP A 3 -12.72 1.02 0.75
C ASP A 3 -12.40 0.32 -0.58
N LEU A 4 -11.13 0.36 -0.97
CA LEU A 4 -10.66 -0.35 -2.15
C LEU A 4 -10.49 -1.84 -1.82
N ASN A 5 -10.98 -2.71 -2.70
CA ASN A 5 -10.88 -4.15 -2.49
C ASN A 5 -9.48 -4.67 -2.89
N TYR A 6 -8.58 -4.84 -1.91
CA TYR A 6 -7.24 -5.39 -2.14
C TYR A 6 -7.19 -6.91 -2.37
N ASP A 7 -8.30 -7.65 -2.23
CA ASP A 7 -8.36 -9.03 -2.74
C ASP A 7 -8.39 -9.07 -4.27
N ASN A 8 -8.75 -7.96 -4.93
CA ASN A 8 -8.66 -7.83 -6.38
C ASN A 8 -7.21 -7.48 -6.80
N PRO A 9 -6.50 -8.38 -7.53
CA PRO A 9 -5.15 -8.08 -7.99
C PRO A 9 -5.07 -6.84 -8.88
N ALA A 10 -6.12 -6.51 -9.63
CA ALA A 10 -6.14 -5.29 -10.44
C ALA A 10 -6.04 -4.04 -9.57
N VAL A 11 -6.70 -4.00 -8.41
CA VAL A 11 -6.60 -2.88 -7.46
C VAL A 11 -5.17 -2.76 -6.93
N GLN A 12 -4.54 -3.88 -6.60
CA GLN A 12 -3.14 -3.89 -6.15
C GLN A 12 -2.20 -3.30 -7.22
N GLU A 13 -2.34 -3.72 -8.47
CA GLU A 13 -1.50 -3.19 -9.55
C GLU A 13 -1.74 -1.70 -9.79
N GLU A 14 -3.00 -1.26 -9.86
CA GLU A 14 -3.31 0.15 -10.06
C GLU A 14 -2.73 1.03 -8.94
N MET A 15 -2.70 0.55 -7.69
CA MET A 15 -2.10 1.29 -6.59
C MET A 15 -0.56 1.39 -6.70
N LEU A 16 0.11 0.35 -7.21
CA LEU A 16 1.54 0.42 -7.52
C LEU A 16 1.81 1.37 -8.70
N GLU A 17 0.92 1.40 -9.68
CA GLU A 17 0.97 2.32 -10.83
C GLU A 17 0.83 3.80 -10.39
N VAL A 18 -0.10 4.08 -9.47
CA VAL A 18 -0.24 5.40 -8.84
C VAL A 18 1.03 5.80 -8.10
N ILE A 19 1.64 4.87 -7.36
CA ILE A 19 2.92 5.10 -6.67
C ILE A 19 4.01 5.47 -7.67
N ARG A 20 4.15 4.68 -8.75
CA ARG A 20 5.15 4.93 -9.80
C ARG A 20 4.95 6.28 -10.45
N PHE A 21 3.71 6.62 -10.78
CA PHE A 21 3.37 7.89 -11.42
C PHE A 21 3.90 9.06 -10.59
N TRP A 22 3.56 9.12 -9.31
CA TRP A 22 3.93 10.25 -8.46
C TRP A 22 5.43 10.29 -8.16
N LEU A 23 6.09 9.14 -7.93
CA LEU A 23 7.56 9.09 -7.81
C LEU A 23 8.24 9.61 -9.09
N GLY A 24 7.69 9.30 -10.27
CA GLY A 24 8.15 9.85 -11.54
C GLY A 24 7.97 11.37 -11.68
N GLN A 25 7.10 11.99 -10.88
CA GLN A 25 6.97 13.45 -10.79
C GLN A 25 7.94 14.09 -9.80
N GLY A 26 8.74 13.30 -9.07
CA GLY A 26 9.82 13.79 -8.21
C GLY A 26 9.46 13.99 -6.73
N ILE A 27 8.40 13.35 -6.23
CA ILE A 27 8.16 13.32 -4.77
C ILE A 27 9.15 12.36 -4.08
N ASP A 28 9.50 12.65 -2.82
CA ASP A 28 10.49 11.86 -2.06
C ASP A 28 9.90 10.64 -1.35
N GLY A 29 8.59 10.43 -1.40
CA GLY A 29 7.94 9.31 -0.72
C GLY A 29 6.47 9.54 -0.41
N PHE A 30 5.88 8.59 0.31
CA PHE A 30 4.46 8.60 0.66
C PHE A 30 4.24 8.44 2.16
N ARG A 31 3.21 9.13 2.66
CA ARG A 31 2.44 8.65 3.80
C ARG A 31 1.44 7.61 3.28
N VAL A 32 1.51 6.39 3.81
CA VAL A 32 0.54 5.34 3.51
C VAL A 32 -0.57 5.45 4.55
N ASP A 33 -1.76 5.85 4.10
CA ASP A 33 -2.94 6.10 4.94
C ASP A 33 -3.68 4.81 5.29
N ALA A 34 -4.27 4.75 6.48
CA ALA A 34 -5.18 3.68 6.90
C ALA A 34 -4.61 2.26 6.69
N VAL A 35 -3.29 2.10 6.92
CA VAL A 35 -2.56 0.87 6.64
C VAL A 35 -3.17 -0.38 7.26
N PRO A 36 -3.68 -0.37 8.51
CA PRO A 36 -4.25 -1.57 9.12
C PRO A 36 -5.42 -2.19 8.33
N TYR A 37 -6.14 -1.42 7.52
CA TYR A 37 -7.48 -1.76 7.02
C TYR A 37 -7.52 -2.21 5.54
N LEU A 38 -6.38 -2.52 4.91
CA LEU A 38 -6.35 -2.83 3.47
C LEU A 38 -7.12 -4.11 3.08
N TYR A 39 -7.18 -5.10 3.97
CA TYR A 39 -7.85 -6.37 3.73
C TYR A 39 -8.94 -6.62 4.76
N GLU A 40 -10.02 -7.26 4.33
CA GLU A 40 -11.16 -7.59 5.18
C GLU A 40 -11.38 -9.10 5.24
N ARG A 41 -11.67 -9.63 6.43
CA ARG A 41 -11.98 -11.05 6.64
C ARG A 41 -13.11 -11.18 7.64
N GLU A 42 -14.13 -11.97 7.29
CA GLU A 42 -15.23 -12.28 8.20
C GLU A 42 -14.71 -12.96 9.48
N GLY A 43 -15.26 -12.59 10.63
CA GLY A 43 -14.84 -13.11 11.93
C GLY A 43 -13.57 -12.49 12.50
N THR A 44 -13.03 -11.44 11.87
CA THR A 44 -11.93 -10.61 12.39
C THR A 44 -12.39 -9.17 12.61
N ASN A 45 -11.53 -8.32 13.17
CA ASN A 45 -11.76 -6.87 13.19
C ASN A 45 -11.26 -6.16 11.91
N CYS A 46 -10.81 -6.92 10.90
CA CYS A 46 -10.28 -6.41 9.63
C CYS A 46 -9.05 -5.49 9.77
N GLU A 47 -8.30 -5.61 10.87
CA GLU A 47 -7.11 -4.78 11.12
C GLU A 47 -5.84 -5.63 11.16
N ASN A 48 -4.75 -5.09 10.59
CA ASN A 48 -3.40 -5.65 10.69
C ASN A 48 -3.31 -7.12 10.22
N LEU A 49 -4.15 -7.48 9.24
CA LEU A 49 -4.19 -8.84 8.71
C LEU A 49 -2.84 -9.22 8.06
N PRO A 50 -2.46 -10.50 8.05
CA PRO A 50 -1.22 -10.94 7.41
C PRO A 50 -1.08 -10.49 5.95
N GLU A 51 -2.18 -10.47 5.20
CA GLU A 51 -2.25 -10.02 3.81
C GLU A 51 -1.89 -8.54 3.67
N THR A 52 -2.33 -7.70 4.61
CA THR A 52 -1.94 -6.28 4.68
C THR A 52 -0.41 -6.17 4.73
N HIS A 53 0.23 -6.87 5.66
CA HIS A 53 1.69 -6.84 5.77
C HIS A 53 2.40 -7.44 4.56
N ALA A 54 1.83 -8.46 3.92
CA ALA A 54 2.39 -9.04 2.70
C ALA A 54 2.37 -8.02 1.55
N TYR A 55 1.25 -7.32 1.37
CA TYR A 55 1.13 -6.28 0.36
C TYR A 55 2.04 -5.08 0.63
N LEU A 56 2.19 -4.64 1.88
CA LEU A 56 3.14 -3.57 2.23
C LEU A 56 4.60 -3.94 1.92
N LYS A 57 5.00 -5.19 2.15
CA LYS A 57 6.34 -5.67 1.76
C LYS A 57 6.52 -5.65 0.24
N ARG A 58 5.48 -6.04 -0.50
CA ARG A 58 5.47 -5.95 -1.97
C ARG A 58 5.59 -4.49 -2.43
N MET A 59 4.82 -3.58 -1.83
CA MET A 59 4.88 -2.14 -2.09
C MET A 59 6.28 -1.58 -1.81
N ARG A 60 6.89 -1.91 -0.67
CA ARG A 60 8.28 -1.49 -0.35
C ARG A 60 9.27 -1.98 -1.40
N ALA A 61 9.22 -3.26 -1.75
CA ALA A 61 10.10 -3.82 -2.78
C ALA A 61 9.93 -3.14 -4.14
N PHE A 62 8.70 -2.79 -4.51
CA PHE A 62 8.41 -2.03 -5.72
C PHE A 62 8.99 -0.62 -5.68
N VAL A 63 8.79 0.12 -4.59
CA VAL A 63 9.36 1.47 -4.42
C VAL A 63 10.89 1.42 -4.46
N ASP A 64 11.52 0.42 -3.84
CA ASP A 64 12.99 0.24 -3.90
C ASP A 64 13.52 0.05 -5.33
N GLN A 65 12.73 -0.57 -6.21
CA GLN A 65 13.09 -0.75 -7.62
C GLN A 65 12.87 0.53 -8.44
N VAL A 66 11.79 1.26 -8.18
CA VAL A 66 11.38 2.44 -8.96
C VAL A 66 12.14 3.70 -8.55
N ALA A 67 12.29 3.93 -7.25
CA ALA A 67 12.91 5.12 -6.68
C ALA A 67 13.70 4.74 -5.40
N PRO A 68 14.93 4.22 -5.55
CA PRO A 68 15.78 3.91 -4.41
C PRO A 68 15.95 5.13 -3.49
N GLY A 69 15.66 4.95 -2.20
CA GLY A 69 15.73 6.01 -1.19
C GLY A 69 14.41 6.72 -0.92
N ALA A 70 13.35 6.49 -1.71
CA ALA A 70 12.04 7.06 -1.42
C ALA A 70 11.43 6.47 -0.13
N LEU A 71 10.85 7.34 0.70
CA LEU A 71 10.32 7.01 2.01
C LEU A 71 8.89 6.45 1.93
N LEU A 72 8.58 5.48 2.80
CA LEU A 72 7.22 5.03 3.08
C LEU A 72 6.98 5.20 4.59
N LEU A 73 6.06 6.09 4.95
CA LEU A 73 5.65 6.33 6.34
C LEU A 73 4.24 5.80 6.55
N SER A 74 4.10 4.74 7.34
CA SER A 74 2.78 4.17 7.63
C SER A 74 2.04 4.98 8.69
N GLU A 75 0.75 5.21 8.46
CA GLU A 75 -0.17 5.63 9.50
C GLU A 75 -0.96 4.42 10.02
N ALA A 76 -0.78 4.14 11.31
CA ALA A 76 -1.42 3.08 12.07
C ALA A 76 -1.52 3.56 13.53
N ASN A 77 -2.72 3.62 14.10
CA ASN A 77 -2.99 4.11 15.46
C ASN A 77 -3.43 2.99 16.40
#